data_AF-A0A935ZDC4-F1
#
_entry.id   AF-A0A935ZDC4-F1
#
_cell.length_a   1.000
_cell.length_b   1.000
_cell.length_c   1.000
_cell.angle_alpha   90.00
_cell.angle_beta   90.00
_cell.angle_gamma   90.00
#
_symmetry.space_group_name_H-M   'P 1'
#
loop_
_entity.id
_entity.type
_entity.pdbx_description
1 polymer ?
#
loop_
_entity_poly.entity_id
_entity_poly.type
_entity_poly.pdbx_seq_one_letter_code
_entity_poly.pdbx_strand_id
1 'polypeptide(L)'
;MTTTHALLEQLRRTMRPVRTAARWIGAAALLTTAAACPKGDVGAPCNHGKTQPPESKLVTFPALTCNELLCVYADSDEAPKIDCTDAIACNTADPSVNRFECLIAQGQTSGKCQLKIEYVLERSMCSKKCSSDADCKDGGPTKKVVVENTKCQSGFTCARIQTLGEFCCDKLCVCRDDLDEASVKDIQDACASNTQQGCCTSLGMGETPGESCGRP
;
A
#
# COMPACT_ATOMS: atom_id res chain seq x y z
N MET A 1 69.19 -6.93 -23.84
CA MET A 1 69.82 -7.93 -24.72
C MET A 1 70.02 -9.21 -23.91
N THR A 2 69.53 -10.34 -24.43
CA THR A 2 69.92 -11.76 -24.15
C THR A 2 69.75 -12.32 -22.72
N THR A 3 69.16 -13.48 -22.42
CA THR A 3 68.58 -14.61 -23.19
C THR A 3 68.01 -15.65 -22.19
N THR A 4 66.91 -16.30 -22.60
CA THR A 4 66.57 -17.74 -22.46
C THR A 4 66.35 -18.41 -21.10
N HIS A 5 65.08 -18.80 -20.94
CA HIS A 5 64.57 -20.03 -20.34
C HIS A 5 65.33 -21.31 -20.76
N ALA A 6 65.54 -22.20 -19.79
CA ALA A 6 65.54 -23.67 -19.92
C ALA A 6 64.95 -24.20 -18.60
N LEU A 7 63.69 -24.63 -18.51
CA LEU A 7 63.05 -25.81 -19.11
C LEU A 7 63.66 -27.14 -18.62
N LEU A 8 62.93 -27.76 -17.67
CA LEU A 8 62.74 -29.21 -17.50
C LEU A 8 63.95 -30.06 -17.06
N GLU A 9 64.23 -30.08 -15.75
CA GLU A 9 64.67 -31.32 -15.09
C GLU A 9 63.41 -32.02 -14.55
N GLN A 10 62.88 -32.92 -15.38
CA GLN A 10 61.71 -33.71 -15.08
C GLN A 10 62.00 -34.83 -14.07
N LEU A 11 61.06 -34.96 -13.14
CA LEU A 11 60.42 -36.21 -12.71
C LEU A 11 61.33 -37.37 -12.28
N ARG A 12 61.25 -37.72 -10.99
CA ARG A 12 60.61 -38.99 -10.56
C ARG A 12 60.69 -39.19 -9.05
N ARG A 13 59.54 -39.65 -8.53
CA ARG A 13 59.34 -40.43 -7.29
C ARG A 13 59.60 -39.62 -6.01
N THR A 14 58.58 -39.34 -5.21
CA THR A 14 57.83 -40.39 -4.50
C THR A 14 56.38 -39.98 -4.24
N MET A 15 55.47 -40.88 -4.60
CA MET A 15 54.08 -40.81 -4.21
C MET A 15 53.90 -41.19 -2.73
N ARG A 16 53.19 -40.31 -2.01
CA ARG A 16 52.18 -40.57 -0.96
C ARG A 16 52.63 -41.20 0.38
N PRO A 17 51.78 -41.19 1.43
CA PRO A 17 50.73 -40.22 1.82
C PRO A 17 50.84 -39.87 3.33
N VAL A 18 49.80 -39.26 3.91
CA VAL A 18 49.35 -39.38 5.32
C VAL A 18 49.40 -38.08 6.14
N ARG A 19 48.19 -37.51 6.27
CA ARG A 19 47.61 -36.84 7.44
C ARG A 19 48.26 -35.54 7.93
N THR A 20 47.65 -34.45 7.47
CA THR A 20 47.16 -33.45 8.44
C THR A 20 45.87 -32.85 7.93
N ALA A 21 44.77 -33.42 8.42
CA ALA A 21 43.44 -32.91 8.20
C ALA A 21 43.23 -31.63 9.01
N ALA A 22 42.43 -30.74 8.43
CA ALA A 22 41.41 -29.91 9.06
C ALA A 22 41.84 -28.97 10.20
N ARG A 23 41.78 -27.67 9.87
CA ARG A 23 41.62 -26.45 10.71
C ARG A 23 42.34 -25.39 9.87
N TRP A 24 41.69 -24.56 9.06
CA TRP A 24 40.75 -23.51 9.43
C TRP A 24 39.98 -23.08 8.16
N ILE A 25 38.75 -23.53 7.99
CA ILE A 25 37.74 -22.81 7.20
C ILE A 25 36.56 -22.67 8.14
N GLY A 26 36.56 -21.58 8.90
CA GLY A 26 35.57 -21.36 9.94
C GLY A 26 35.51 -19.88 10.27
N ALA A 27 34.75 -19.14 9.46
CA ALA A 27 34.05 -17.88 9.78
C ALA A 27 33.79 -17.09 8.49
N ALA A 28 32.92 -17.59 7.62
CA ALA A 28 32.33 -16.78 6.55
C ALA A 28 30.90 -17.25 6.28
N ALA A 29 30.10 -17.38 7.33
CA ALA A 29 28.68 -17.69 7.21
C ALA A 29 27.96 -17.12 8.42
N LEU A 30 27.80 -15.80 8.48
CA LEU A 30 26.84 -15.17 9.39
C LEU A 30 26.48 -13.80 8.79
N LEU A 31 25.17 -13.59 8.62
CA LEU A 31 24.49 -12.32 8.37
C LEU A 31 24.32 -11.91 6.89
N THR A 32 23.79 -12.81 6.06
CA THR A 32 22.75 -12.40 5.11
C THR A 32 21.40 -12.43 5.83
N THR A 33 21.25 -11.63 6.89
CA THR A 33 19.90 -11.23 7.30
C THR A 33 19.43 -10.32 6.19
N ALA A 34 18.66 -10.88 5.26
CA ALA A 34 17.83 -10.07 4.37
C ALA A 34 17.13 -9.06 5.28
N ALA A 35 17.46 -7.78 5.13
CA ALA A 35 16.68 -6.71 5.70
C ALA A 35 15.32 -6.78 5.01
N ALA A 36 14.45 -7.66 5.51
CA ALA A 36 13.04 -7.63 5.16
C ALA A 36 12.59 -6.24 5.60
N CYS A 37 12.28 -5.37 4.64
CA CYS A 37 11.70 -4.07 4.93
C CYS A 37 10.55 -4.32 5.91
N PRO A 38 10.55 -3.68 7.10
CA PRO A 38 9.46 -3.86 8.03
C PRO A 38 8.18 -3.47 7.31
N LYS A 39 7.30 -4.45 7.11
CA LYS A 39 5.99 -4.21 6.53
C LYS A 39 5.22 -3.28 7.46
N GLY A 40 4.45 -2.39 6.85
CA GLY A 40 3.69 -1.36 7.54
C GLY A 40 2.48 -1.93 8.26
N ASP A 41 2.38 -1.60 9.55
CA ASP A 41 1.17 -1.73 10.35
C ASP A 41 0.10 -0.71 9.91
N VAL A 42 -1.08 -0.74 10.53
CA VAL A 42 -2.17 0.19 10.21
C VAL A 42 -1.67 1.64 10.29
N GLY A 43 -1.99 2.43 9.28
CA GLY A 43 -1.59 3.84 9.22
C GLY A 43 -0.21 4.10 8.63
N ALA A 44 0.58 3.07 8.33
CA ALA A 44 1.81 3.24 7.55
C ALA A 44 1.48 3.71 6.13
N PRO A 45 2.25 4.65 5.54
CA PRO A 45 1.97 5.10 4.18
C PRO A 45 2.13 3.95 3.19
N CYS A 46 1.27 3.92 2.17
CA CYS A 46 1.32 2.92 1.10
C CYS A 46 0.98 3.55 -0.24
N ASN A 47 1.37 2.86 -1.32
CA ASN A 47 1.12 3.32 -2.69
C ASN A 47 0.27 2.29 -3.42
N HIS A 48 -0.78 2.76 -4.10
CA HIS A 48 -1.69 1.92 -4.89
C HIS A 48 -1.12 1.54 -6.28
N GLY A 49 0.06 2.03 -6.64
CA GLY A 49 0.71 1.81 -7.95
C GLY A 49 0.02 2.55 -9.10
N LYS A 50 -0.78 3.58 -8.79
CA LYS A 50 -1.52 4.38 -9.77
C LYS A 50 -0.80 5.71 -10.00
N THR A 51 -0.81 6.18 -11.25
CA THR A 51 -0.27 7.49 -11.64
C THR A 51 -1.36 8.55 -11.79
N GLN A 52 -2.63 8.15 -11.61
CA GLN A 52 -3.79 9.04 -11.66
C GLN A 52 -4.57 8.88 -10.35
N PRO A 53 -5.13 9.97 -9.82
CA PRO A 53 -5.97 9.92 -8.64
C PRO A 53 -7.21 9.05 -8.92
N PRO A 54 -7.68 8.26 -7.95
CA PRO A 54 -8.91 7.51 -8.12
C PRO A 54 -10.12 8.45 -8.13
N GLU A 55 -11.19 8.05 -8.80
CA GLU A 55 -12.47 8.80 -8.82
C GLU A 55 -13.28 8.58 -7.54
N SER A 56 -12.89 7.62 -6.69
CA SER A 56 -13.58 7.22 -5.47
C SER A 56 -12.62 6.56 -4.47
N LYS A 57 -13.17 6.11 -3.34
CA LYS A 57 -12.45 5.31 -2.33
C LYS A 57 -11.81 4.09 -3.00
N LEU A 58 -10.60 3.75 -2.56
CA LEU A 58 -9.79 2.72 -3.20
C LEU A 58 -9.20 1.77 -2.16
N VAL A 59 -9.39 0.48 -2.41
CA VAL A 59 -8.67 -0.59 -1.70
C VAL A 59 -7.82 -1.34 -2.72
N THR A 60 -6.53 -1.49 -2.44
CA THR A 60 -5.62 -2.25 -3.30
C THR A 60 -5.01 -3.42 -2.54
N PHE A 61 -5.02 -4.57 -3.21
CA PHE A 61 -4.44 -5.82 -2.75
C PHE A 61 -3.84 -6.56 -3.98
N PRO A 62 -2.65 -7.18 -3.84
CA PRO A 62 -1.76 -7.17 -2.69
C PRO A 62 -0.87 -5.91 -2.65
N ALA A 63 -0.87 -5.19 -1.54
CA ALA A 63 0.03 -4.08 -1.25
C ALA A 63 1.24 -4.56 -0.44
N LEU A 64 2.34 -4.91 -1.12
CA LEU A 64 3.51 -5.57 -0.52
C LEU A 64 4.19 -4.78 0.62
N THR A 65 3.96 -3.46 0.68
CA THR A 65 4.45 -2.59 1.75
C THR A 65 3.69 -2.78 3.07
N CYS A 66 2.50 -3.40 3.06
CA CYS A 66 1.63 -3.54 4.22
C CYS A 66 1.66 -4.95 4.80
N ASN A 67 1.49 -5.08 6.11
CA ASN A 67 1.50 -6.37 6.81
C ASN A 67 0.43 -7.33 6.28
N GLU A 68 -0.81 -6.84 6.20
CA GLU A 68 -1.98 -7.56 5.68
C GLU A 68 -2.17 -7.38 4.17
N LEU A 69 -1.19 -6.79 3.48
CA LEU A 69 -1.22 -6.53 2.05
C LEU A 69 -2.39 -5.62 1.59
N LEU A 70 -2.95 -4.80 2.49
CA LEU A 70 -4.04 -3.89 2.18
C LEU A 70 -3.57 -2.44 2.24
N CYS A 71 -3.74 -1.72 1.12
CA CYS A 71 -3.56 -0.28 1.04
C CYS A 71 -4.91 0.38 0.78
N VAL A 72 -5.25 1.37 1.59
CA VAL A 72 -6.58 2.02 1.59
C VAL A 72 -6.45 3.52 1.45
N TYR A 73 -7.24 4.08 0.53
CA TYR A 73 -7.58 5.50 0.45
C TYR A 73 -9.10 5.63 0.65
N ALA A 74 -9.53 6.38 1.66
CA ALA A 74 -10.92 6.39 2.11
C ALA A 74 -11.64 7.75 2.04
N ASP A 75 -10.91 8.83 1.74
CA ASP A 75 -11.48 10.17 1.60
C ASP A 75 -12.44 10.20 0.41
N SER A 76 -13.64 10.73 0.63
CA SER A 76 -14.74 10.81 -0.35
C SER A 76 -14.94 12.18 -0.97
N ASP A 77 -14.13 13.18 -0.61
CA ASP A 77 -14.37 14.54 -1.05
C ASP A 77 -14.12 14.69 -2.56
N GLU A 78 -15.14 15.20 -3.25
CA GLU A 78 -15.09 15.44 -4.69
C GLU A 78 -14.48 16.81 -5.00
N ALA A 79 -13.72 16.88 -6.10
CA ALA A 79 -13.22 18.14 -6.60
C ALA A 79 -14.41 19.07 -6.98
N PRO A 80 -14.36 20.37 -6.65
CA PRO A 80 -15.44 21.28 -6.98
C PRO A 80 -15.58 21.42 -8.50
N LYS A 81 -16.83 21.40 -8.98
CA LYS A 81 -17.17 21.48 -10.42
C LYS A 81 -17.15 22.93 -10.92
N ILE A 82 -16.05 23.65 -10.66
CA ILE A 82 -15.82 25.03 -11.06
C ILE A 82 -14.66 25.14 -12.05
N ASP A 83 -14.63 26.24 -12.80
CA ASP A 83 -13.41 26.65 -13.51
C ASP A 83 -12.42 27.25 -12.51
N CYS A 84 -11.14 26.95 -12.70
CA CYS A 84 -10.07 27.42 -11.82
C CYS A 84 -8.95 28.08 -12.62
N THR A 85 -8.17 28.93 -11.95
CA THR A 85 -6.92 29.51 -12.49
C THR A 85 -5.71 29.09 -11.69
N ASP A 86 -5.92 28.57 -10.48
CA ASP A 86 -4.92 28.09 -9.56
C ASP A 86 -5.54 27.08 -8.58
N ALA A 87 -4.69 26.45 -7.76
CA ALA A 87 -5.13 25.49 -6.75
C ALA A 87 -5.92 26.13 -5.61
N ILE A 88 -5.79 27.44 -5.36
CA ILE A 88 -6.50 28.11 -4.26
C ILE A 88 -8.00 28.10 -4.56
N ALA A 89 -8.38 28.41 -5.80
CA ALA A 89 -9.78 28.32 -6.25
C ALA A 89 -10.39 26.94 -5.96
N CYS A 90 -9.63 25.86 -6.20
CA CYS A 90 -10.08 24.49 -6.00
C CYS A 90 -10.19 24.05 -4.54
N ASN A 91 -9.55 24.72 -3.59
CA ASN A 91 -9.53 24.35 -2.17
C ASN A 91 -10.25 25.38 -1.28
N THR A 92 -11.20 26.15 -1.83
CA THR A 92 -11.90 27.21 -1.08
C THR A 92 -12.70 26.67 0.11
N ALA A 93 -13.21 25.44 0.04
CA ALA A 93 -13.98 24.82 1.11
C ALA A 93 -13.13 24.52 2.36
N ASP A 94 -11.87 24.13 2.16
CA ASP A 94 -10.88 23.96 3.21
C ASP A 94 -9.49 24.39 2.72
N PRO A 95 -9.15 25.69 2.86
CA PRO A 95 -7.86 26.21 2.41
C PRO A 95 -6.67 25.67 3.20
N SER A 96 -6.90 24.99 4.34
CA SER A 96 -5.84 24.42 5.17
C SER A 96 -5.32 23.10 4.62
N VAL A 97 -6.08 22.46 3.73
CA VAL A 97 -5.73 21.18 3.12
C VAL A 97 -5.55 21.37 1.62
N ASN A 98 -4.36 21.05 1.13
CA ASN A 98 -4.03 21.17 -0.29
C ASN A 98 -4.46 19.93 -1.09
N ARG A 99 -5.77 19.65 -1.11
CA ARG A 99 -6.35 18.41 -1.65
C ARG A 99 -6.44 18.40 -3.17
N PHE A 100 -6.83 19.52 -3.76
CA PHE A 100 -7.13 19.63 -5.19
C PHE A 100 -6.09 20.47 -5.94
N GLU A 101 -5.89 20.18 -7.22
CA GLU A 101 -5.12 20.98 -8.18
C GLU A 101 -6.02 21.56 -9.26
N CYS A 102 -5.54 22.63 -9.90
CA CYS A 102 -6.14 23.17 -11.10
C CYS A 102 -5.40 22.68 -12.33
N LEU A 103 -6.04 21.85 -13.16
CA LEU A 103 -5.49 21.38 -14.41
C LEU A 103 -5.87 22.32 -15.56
N ILE A 104 -4.88 23.08 -16.03
CA ILE A 104 -5.03 24.00 -17.17
C ILE A 104 -4.44 23.31 -18.41
N ALA A 105 -5.25 23.09 -19.46
CA ALA A 105 -4.73 22.54 -20.70
C ALA A 105 -3.86 23.57 -21.43
N GLN A 106 -2.92 23.09 -22.25
CA GLN A 106 -2.03 23.96 -23.00
C GLN A 106 -2.83 24.96 -23.87
N GLY A 107 -2.51 26.24 -23.74
CA GLY A 107 -3.18 27.32 -24.46
C GLY A 107 -4.49 27.83 -23.83
N GLN A 108 -4.88 27.31 -22.66
CA GLN A 108 -6.01 27.84 -21.89
C GLN A 108 -5.55 28.77 -20.76
N THR A 109 -6.43 29.67 -20.34
CA THR A 109 -6.22 30.55 -19.17
C THR A 109 -6.96 30.07 -17.92
N SER A 110 -7.84 29.08 -18.08
CA SER A 110 -8.57 28.42 -17.00
C SER A 110 -8.55 26.90 -17.17
N GLY A 111 -8.77 26.21 -16.07
CA GLY A 111 -8.71 24.76 -15.96
C GLY A 111 -9.86 24.17 -15.17
N LYS A 112 -9.74 22.88 -14.83
CA LYS A 112 -10.68 22.15 -13.98
C LYS A 112 -10.01 21.68 -12.71
N CYS A 113 -10.76 21.69 -11.62
CA CYS A 113 -10.28 21.15 -10.36
C CYS A 113 -10.26 19.62 -10.42
N GLN A 114 -9.15 19.03 -9.96
CA GLN A 114 -8.98 17.59 -9.83
C GLN A 114 -8.31 17.26 -8.50
N LEU A 115 -8.58 16.08 -7.96
CA LEU A 115 -7.88 15.53 -6.80
C LEU A 115 -6.38 15.36 -7.10
N LYS A 116 -5.51 15.81 -6.21
CA LYS A 116 -4.05 15.63 -6.38
C LYS A 116 -3.64 14.20 -6.09
N ILE A 117 -2.80 13.62 -6.94
CA ILE A 117 -2.23 12.29 -6.68
C ILE A 117 -1.33 12.29 -5.45
N GLU A 118 -0.62 13.38 -5.16
CA GLU A 118 0.20 13.51 -3.95
C GLU A 118 -0.66 13.44 -2.69
N TYR A 119 -1.83 14.10 -2.71
CA TYR A 119 -2.78 14.04 -1.59
C TYR A 119 -3.27 12.60 -1.37
N VAL A 120 -3.62 11.90 -2.46
CA VAL A 120 -4.01 10.47 -2.38
C VAL A 120 -2.91 9.66 -1.72
N LEU A 121 -1.66 9.79 -2.19
CA LEU A 121 -0.51 9.05 -1.62
C LEU A 121 -0.24 9.39 -0.15
N GLU A 122 -0.44 10.64 0.26
CA GLU A 122 -0.28 11.08 1.66
C GLU A 122 -1.37 10.52 2.58
N ARG A 123 -2.58 10.30 2.05
CA ARG A 123 -3.73 9.76 2.78
C ARG A 123 -3.91 8.25 2.60
N SER A 124 -3.17 7.63 1.69
CA SER A 124 -3.16 6.18 1.47
C SER A 124 -2.39 5.47 2.59
N MET A 125 -3.09 4.60 3.32
CA MET A 125 -2.55 3.93 4.50
C MET A 125 -2.73 2.42 4.45
N CYS A 126 -1.73 1.72 4.98
CA CYS A 126 -1.83 0.32 5.26
C CYS A 126 -2.99 0.06 6.21
N SER A 127 -3.74 -1.00 5.91
CA SER A 127 -4.96 -1.38 6.62
C SER A 127 -4.95 -2.88 6.93
N LYS A 128 -6.00 -3.33 7.61
CA LYS A 128 -6.30 -4.73 7.90
C LYS A 128 -7.80 -4.93 8.00
N LYS A 129 -8.25 -6.17 7.82
CA LYS A 129 -9.62 -6.55 8.18
C LYS A 129 -9.82 -6.46 9.70
N CYS A 130 -11.02 -6.09 10.11
CA CYS A 130 -11.38 -5.91 11.51
C CYS A 130 -12.82 -6.38 11.79
N SER A 131 -13.11 -6.68 13.06
CA SER A 131 -14.47 -6.95 13.53
C SER A 131 -15.02 -5.79 14.37
N SER A 132 -14.12 -5.07 15.07
CA SER A 132 -14.45 -3.94 15.94
C SER A 132 -13.35 -2.88 15.93
N ASP A 133 -13.66 -1.68 16.44
CA ASP A 133 -12.69 -0.59 16.61
C ASP A 133 -11.47 -0.98 17.46
N ALA A 134 -11.59 -1.98 18.34
CA ALA A 134 -10.48 -2.47 19.14
C ALA A 134 -9.39 -3.13 18.30
N ASP A 135 -9.74 -3.69 17.13
CA ASP A 135 -8.79 -4.35 16.23
C ASP A 135 -7.89 -3.38 15.47
N CYS A 136 -8.22 -2.08 15.54
CA CYS A 136 -7.56 -0.96 14.86
C CYS A 136 -6.79 -0.05 15.83
N LYS A 137 -6.60 -0.49 17.08
CA LYS A 137 -5.88 0.24 18.12
C LYS A 137 -4.71 -0.57 18.61
N ASP A 138 -3.69 0.11 19.11
CA ASP A 138 -2.57 -0.55 19.76
C ASP A 138 -3.03 -1.30 21.02
N GLY A 139 -2.69 -2.59 21.09
CA GLY A 139 -2.97 -3.46 22.22
C GLY A 139 -1.80 -3.60 23.20
N GLY A 140 -0.81 -2.69 23.15
CA GLY A 140 0.40 -2.69 23.96
C GLY A 140 1.68 -3.06 23.19
N PRO A 141 2.83 -3.21 23.88
CA PRO A 141 4.16 -3.35 23.25
C PRO A 141 4.32 -4.53 22.30
N THR A 142 3.54 -5.59 22.49
CA THR A 142 3.57 -6.81 21.66
C THR A 142 2.41 -6.89 20.66
N LYS A 143 1.55 -5.87 20.63
CA LYS A 143 0.35 -5.77 19.79
C LYS A 143 0.25 -4.35 19.23
N LYS A 144 1.37 -3.82 18.75
CA LYS A 144 1.36 -2.58 17.98
C LYS A 144 0.65 -2.88 16.66
N VAL A 145 -0.46 -2.19 16.45
CA VAL A 145 -1.32 -2.32 15.28
C VAL A 145 -1.26 -1.05 14.46
N VAL A 146 -0.91 0.09 15.07
CA VAL A 146 -0.86 1.41 14.46
C VAL A 146 0.57 1.96 14.51
N VAL A 147 0.99 2.60 13.43
CA VAL A 147 2.27 3.33 13.43
C VAL A 147 2.15 4.67 14.16
N GLU A 148 3.17 5.02 14.94
CA GLU A 148 3.16 6.23 15.78
C GLU A 148 3.13 7.55 14.98
N ASN A 149 3.66 7.56 13.75
CA ASN A 149 3.80 8.76 12.92
C ASN A 149 2.86 8.73 11.70
N THR A 150 1.62 8.32 11.90
CA THR A 150 0.60 8.37 10.85
C THR A 150 0.12 9.81 10.59
N LYS A 151 -0.40 10.08 9.38
CA LYS A 151 -1.10 11.33 9.06
C LYS A 151 -2.53 11.38 9.62
N CYS A 152 -3.00 10.28 10.19
CA CYS A 152 -4.31 10.20 10.83
C CYS A 152 -4.25 10.75 12.26
N GLN A 153 -4.98 11.83 12.54
CA GLN A 153 -4.98 12.54 13.81
C GLN A 153 -6.05 12.02 14.77
N SER A 154 -7.25 11.70 14.29
CA SER A 154 -8.34 11.17 15.13
C SER A 154 -8.28 9.65 15.36
N GLY A 155 -7.27 8.98 14.78
CA GLY A 155 -7.04 7.54 14.93
C GLY A 155 -7.92 6.68 14.01
N PHE A 156 -7.80 5.36 14.15
CA PHE A 156 -8.44 4.39 13.26
C PHE A 156 -9.75 3.82 13.84
N THR A 157 -10.67 3.48 12.95
CA THR A 157 -11.96 2.84 13.23
C THR A 157 -12.18 1.67 12.30
N CYS A 158 -13.01 0.73 12.72
CA CYS A 158 -13.39 -0.43 11.94
C CYS A 158 -14.66 -0.13 11.14
N ALA A 159 -14.50 0.22 9.86
CA ALA A 159 -15.58 0.69 9.00
C ALA A 159 -15.61 -0.02 7.65
N ARG A 160 -16.79 -0.01 7.02
CA ARG A 160 -16.96 -0.39 5.61
C ARG A 160 -16.81 0.87 4.77
N ILE A 161 -16.01 0.78 3.71
CA ILE A 161 -15.73 1.94 2.84
C ILE A 161 -16.09 1.73 1.37
N GLN A 162 -16.49 0.52 0.97
CA GLN A 162 -16.94 0.28 -0.40
C GLN A 162 -17.96 -0.86 -0.47
N THR A 163 -18.83 -0.75 -1.47
CA THR A 163 -19.86 -1.71 -1.88
C THR A 163 -19.48 -2.46 -3.15
N LEU A 164 -18.22 -2.32 -3.58
CA LEU A 164 -17.70 -2.84 -4.85
C LEU A 164 -16.42 -3.64 -4.62
N GLY A 165 -16.20 -4.62 -5.49
CA GLY A 165 -14.93 -5.34 -5.57
C GLY A 165 -14.80 -6.49 -4.56
N GLU A 166 -13.56 -6.94 -4.37
CA GLU A 166 -13.21 -8.06 -3.48
C GLU A 166 -13.44 -7.75 -2.00
N PHE A 167 -13.19 -6.50 -1.58
CA PHE A 167 -13.42 -6.05 -0.19
C PHE A 167 -14.78 -5.40 -0.01
N CYS A 168 -15.75 -5.78 -0.84
CA CYS A 168 -17.12 -5.32 -0.73
C CYS A 168 -17.70 -5.72 0.63
N CYS A 169 -18.25 -4.75 1.36
CA CYS A 169 -18.85 -4.96 2.69
C CYS A 169 -17.91 -5.53 3.77
N ASP A 170 -16.62 -5.71 3.46
CA ASP A 170 -15.60 -6.00 4.46
C ASP A 170 -15.37 -4.78 5.34
N LYS A 171 -15.17 -5.03 6.63
CA LYS A 171 -14.74 -3.99 7.57
C LYS A 171 -13.23 -3.93 7.59
N LEU A 172 -12.70 -2.71 7.42
CA LEU A 172 -11.28 -2.42 7.39
C LEU A 172 -10.94 -1.38 8.47
N CYS A 173 -9.69 -1.39 8.93
CA CYS A 173 -9.18 -0.31 9.76
C CYS A 173 -8.90 0.93 8.90
N VAL A 174 -9.66 2.00 9.13
CA VAL A 174 -9.63 3.21 8.30
C VAL A 174 -9.45 4.44 9.19
N CYS A 175 -8.72 5.43 8.68
CA CYS A 175 -8.52 6.69 9.40
C CYS A 175 -9.85 7.43 9.53
N ARG A 176 -10.20 7.85 10.74
CA ARG A 176 -11.45 8.59 11.01
C ARG A 176 -11.50 9.96 10.33
N ASP A 177 -10.37 10.61 10.12
CA ASP A 177 -10.30 11.91 9.42
C ASP A 177 -10.74 11.82 7.95
N ASP A 178 -10.69 10.62 7.35
CA ASP A 178 -11.05 10.38 5.94
C ASP A 178 -12.50 9.89 5.77
N LEU A 179 -13.25 9.74 6.86
CA LEU A 179 -14.59 9.17 6.81
C LEU A 179 -15.67 10.24 6.84
N ASP A 180 -16.48 10.24 5.79
CA ASP A 180 -17.81 10.86 5.82
C ASP A 180 -18.81 9.92 6.51
N GLU A 181 -19.35 10.35 7.66
CA GLU A 181 -20.27 9.54 8.48
C GLU A 181 -21.53 9.14 7.72
N ALA A 182 -22.06 10.02 6.86
CA ALA A 182 -23.23 9.75 6.03
C ALA A 182 -22.94 8.61 5.03
N SER A 183 -21.83 8.71 4.29
CA SER A 183 -21.39 7.68 3.35
C SER A 183 -21.12 6.34 4.04
N VAL A 184 -20.50 6.34 5.22
CA VAL A 184 -20.25 5.11 6.00
C VAL A 184 -21.57 4.46 6.41
N LYS A 185 -22.54 5.27 6.86
CA LYS A 185 -23.88 4.78 7.21
C LYS A 185 -24.60 4.18 6.02
N ASP A 186 -24.59 4.84 4.86
CA ASP A 186 -25.25 4.35 3.65
C ASP A 186 -24.65 3.01 3.18
N ILE A 187 -23.31 2.89 3.21
CA ILE A 187 -22.62 1.63 2.91
C ILE A 187 -23.00 0.54 3.92
N GLN A 188 -23.03 0.89 5.21
CA GLN A 188 -23.39 -0.05 6.28
C GLN A 188 -24.81 -0.59 6.10
N ASP A 189 -25.78 0.29 5.80
CA ASP A 189 -27.19 -0.06 5.60
C ASP A 189 -27.38 -0.88 4.32
N ALA A 190 -26.67 -0.53 3.23
CA ALA A 190 -26.68 -1.29 1.99
C ALA A 190 -26.18 -2.73 2.20
N CYS A 191 -25.03 -2.88 2.86
CA CYS A 191 -24.44 -4.17 3.19
C CYS A 191 -25.28 -4.99 4.18
N ALA A 192 -25.98 -4.35 5.12
CA ALA A 192 -26.87 -5.05 6.05
C ALA A 192 -28.15 -5.55 5.36
N SER A 193 -28.62 -4.81 4.35
CA SER A 193 -29.84 -5.10 3.60
C SER A 193 -29.61 -5.94 2.35
N ASN A 194 -28.35 -6.30 2.05
CA ASN A 194 -27.93 -6.95 0.80
C ASN A 194 -28.37 -6.20 -0.47
N THR A 195 -28.39 -4.86 -0.41
CA THR A 195 -28.78 -4.00 -1.54
C THR A 195 -27.59 -3.44 -2.30
N GLN A 196 -26.37 -3.73 -1.86
CA GLN A 196 -25.16 -3.37 -2.58
C GLN A 196 -25.10 -4.02 -3.96
N GLN A 197 -24.66 -3.27 -4.96
CA GLN A 197 -24.40 -3.77 -6.31
C GLN A 197 -22.89 -3.85 -6.48
N GLY A 198 -22.36 -5.03 -6.84
CA GLY A 198 -20.96 -5.19 -7.25
C GLY A 198 -19.98 -5.77 -6.22
N CYS A 199 -20.47 -6.41 -5.15
CA CYS A 199 -19.65 -7.40 -4.46
C CYS A 199 -19.24 -8.50 -5.45
N CYS A 200 -17.97 -8.85 -5.49
CA CYS A 200 -17.52 -10.01 -6.25
C CYS A 200 -17.79 -11.28 -5.44
N THR A 201 -18.38 -12.30 -6.04
CA THR A 201 -18.33 -13.66 -5.49
C THR A 201 -16.90 -14.17 -5.65
N SER A 202 -16.42 -14.98 -4.69
CA SER A 202 -15.04 -15.46 -4.64
C SER A 202 -14.56 -15.95 -6.01
N LEU A 203 -13.53 -15.30 -6.56
CA LEU A 203 -12.91 -15.68 -7.83
C LEU A 203 -12.43 -17.14 -7.72
N GLY A 204 -13.05 -18.03 -8.49
CA GLY A 204 -12.44 -19.33 -8.76
C GLY A 204 -11.09 -19.10 -9.45
N MET A 205 -10.11 -19.97 -9.21
CA MET A 205 -8.85 -19.92 -9.96
C MET A 205 -9.14 -19.99 -11.48
N GLY A 206 -9.08 -18.84 -12.18
CA GLY A 206 -9.29 -18.76 -13.63
C GLY A 206 -10.24 -17.66 -14.11
N GLU A 207 -10.96 -16.95 -13.24
CA GLU A 207 -11.86 -15.86 -13.66
C GLU A 207 -11.12 -14.51 -13.72
N THR A 208 -11.39 -13.74 -14.78
CA THR A 208 -10.76 -12.42 -14.95
C THR A 208 -11.37 -11.40 -13.97
N PRO A 209 -10.57 -10.50 -13.36
CA PRO A 209 -11.10 -9.46 -12.48
C PRO A 209 -12.06 -8.54 -13.26
N GLY A 210 -13.36 -8.70 -13.01
CA GLY A 210 -14.43 -7.92 -13.65
C GLY A 210 -15.64 -8.73 -14.10
N GLU A 211 -15.50 -10.03 -14.38
CA GLU A 211 -16.63 -10.87 -14.85
C GLU A 211 -17.51 -11.42 -13.72
N SER A 212 -17.02 -11.55 -12.49
CA SER A 212 -17.76 -12.10 -11.33
C SER A 212 -18.39 -11.05 -10.41
N CYS A 213 -18.24 -9.76 -10.75
CA CYS A 213 -18.73 -8.66 -9.92
C CYS A 213 -20.05 -8.16 -10.49
N GLY A 214 -21.17 -8.75 -10.07
CA GLY A 214 -22.47 -8.36 -10.58
C GLY A 214 -23.65 -9.25 -10.18
N ARG A 215 -24.39 -8.76 -9.18
CA ARG A 215 -25.77 -9.11 -8.77
C ARG A 215 -25.97 -10.35 -7.88
N PRO A 216 -27.02 -10.32 -7.01
CA PRO A 216 -27.07 -10.93 -5.68
C PRO A 216 -26.89 -12.45 -5.64
#